data_AF-A0A1H6Z9F9-F1
#
_entry.id   AF-A0A1H6Z9F9-F1
#
_cell.length_a   1.000
_cell.length_b   1.000
_cell.length_c   1.000
_cell.angle_alpha   90.00
_cell.angle_beta   90.00
_cell.angle_gamma   90.00
#
_symmetry.space_group_name_H-M   'P 1'
#
loop_
_entity.id
_entity.type
_entity.pdbx_description
1 polymer ?
#
loop_
_entity_poly.entity_id
_entity_poly.type
_entity_poly.pdbx_seq_one_letter_code
_entity_poly.pdbx_strand_id
1 'polypeptide(L)' 'MKLPPLAWTVALVTALLWLGIGVVQRTGRGAAFGDAVVSELPTTALVFVFALVLFTLRRR' A
#
# COMPACT_ATOMS: atom_id res chain seq x y z
N MET A 1 -4.23 22.24 0.09
CA MET A 1 -5.01 21.57 1.14
C MET A 1 -4.03 20.83 2.05
N LYS A 2 -4.03 21.09 3.36
CA LYS A 2 -3.19 20.32 4.30
C LYS A 2 -3.86 18.97 4.54
N LEU A 3 -3.15 17.87 4.25
CA LEU A 3 -3.63 16.52 4.53
C LEU A 3 -3.65 16.31 6.05
N PRO A 4 -4.77 15.84 6.64
CA PRO A 4 -4.81 15.56 8.06
C PRO A 4 -3.86 14.40 8.40
N PRO A 5 -3.21 14.39 9.58
CA PRO A 5 -2.30 13.32 9.98
C PRO A 5 -2.91 11.92 9.85
N LEU A 6 -4.20 11.79 10.15
CA LEU A 6 -4.94 10.53 10.02
C LEU A 6 -4.97 9.99 8.57
N ALA A 7 -5.02 10.86 7.56
CA ALA A 7 -5.02 10.42 6.15
C ALA A 7 -3.72 9.69 5.81
N TRP A 8 -2.59 10.23 6.28
CA TRP A 8 -1.28 9.62 6.11
C TRP A 8 -1.19 8.27 6.81
N THR A 9 -1.64 8.20 8.06
CA THR A 9 -1.65 6.94 8.82
C THR A 9 -2.50 5.87 8.14
N VAL A 10 -3.72 6.20 7.72
CA VAL A 10 -4.63 5.25 7.06
C VAL A 10 -4.05 4.78 5.73
N ALA A 11 -3.50 5.68 4.93
CA ALA A 11 -2.89 5.32 3.65
C ALA A 11 -1.66 4.43 3.85
N LEU A 12 -0.81 4.74 4.82
CA LEU A 12 0.37 3.95 5.13
C LEU A 12 0.01 2.54 5.60
N VAL A 13 -0.94 2.42 6.54
CA VAL A 13 -1.42 1.11 7.03
C VAL A 13 -2.01 0.30 5.87
N THR A 14 -2.81 0.92 5.02
CA THR A 14 -3.41 0.26 3.85
C THR A 14 -2.34 -0.26 2.88
N ALA A 15 -1.32 0.55 2.61
CA ALA A 15 -0.19 0.17 1.75
C ALA A 15 0.64 -0.97 2.35
N LEU A 16 0.93 -0.93 3.65
CA LEU A 16 1.67 -2.00 4.34
C LEU A 16 0.89 -3.32 4.36
N LEU A 17 -0.43 -3.26 4.59
CA LEU A 17 -1.29 -4.43 4.49
C LEU A 17 -1.28 -5.03 3.08
N TRP A 18 -1.38 -4.18 2.05
CA TRP A 18 -1.28 -4.63 0.66
C TRP A 18 0.06 -5.31 0.37
N LEU A 19 1.17 -4.69 0.79
CA LEU A 19 2.51 -5.26 0.62
C LEU A 19 2.62 -6.63 1.29
N GLY A 20 2.15 -6.77 2.52
CA GLY A 20 2.15 -8.05 3.24
C GLY A 20 1.37 -9.13 2.50
N ILE A 21 0.17 -8.81 2.01
CA ILE A 21 -0.65 -9.75 1.24
C ILE A 21 0.04 -10.14 -0.06
N GLY A 22 0.53 -9.18 -0.85
CA GLY A 22 1.18 -9.44 -2.13
C GLY A 22 2.45 -10.29 -1.98
N VAL A 23 3.26 -9.99 -0.96
CA VAL A 23 4.46 -10.77 -0.63
C VAL A 23 4.10 -12.20 -0.26
N VAL A 24 3.14 -12.41 0.66
CA VAL A 24 2.69 -13.76 1.06
C VAL A 24 2.14 -14.54 -0.13
N GLN A 25 1.39 -13.88 -1.01
CA GLN A 25 0.85 -14.51 -2.21
C GLN A 25 1.94 -14.91 -3.22
N ARG A 26 2.98 -14.09 -3.39
CA ARG A 26 4.09 -14.39 -4.32
C ARG A 26 5.04 -15.45 -3.75
N THR A 27 5.37 -15.37 -2.47
CA THR A 27 6.19 -16.39 -1.81
C THR A 27 5.47 -17.74 -1.77
N GLY A 28 4.14 -17.74 -1.56
CA GLY A 28 3.31 -18.94 -1.68
C GLY A 28 3.27 -19.54 -3.10
N ARG A 29 3.65 -18.78 -4.13
CA ARG A 29 3.80 -19.24 -5.52
C ARG A 29 5.25 -19.60 -5.88
N GLY A 30 6.16 -19.64 -4.89
CA GLY A 30 7.56 -20.04 -5.08
C GLY A 30 8.51 -18.89 -5.45
N ALA A 31 8.08 -17.62 -5.41
CA ALA A 31 8.98 -16.49 -5.59
C ALA A 31 9.91 -16.32 -4.38
N ALA A 32 11.17 -15.96 -4.63
CA ALA A 32 12.09 -15.57 -3.56
C ALA A 32 11.56 -14.33 -2.83
N PHE A 33 11.74 -14.27 -1.51
CA PHE A 33 11.19 -13.18 -0.69
C PHE A 33 11.65 -11.78 -1.16
N GLY A 34 12.95 -11.64 -1.48
CA GLY A 34 13.50 -10.37 -1.97
C GLY A 34 12.83 -9.91 -3.26
N ASP A 35 12.69 -10.82 -4.24
CA ASP A 35 12.04 -10.54 -5.51
C ASP A 35 10.55 -10.23 -5.32
N ALA A 36 9.87 -10.96 -4.42
CA ALA A 36 8.47 -10.72 -4.08
C ALA A 36 8.25 -9.32 -3.49
N VAL A 37 9.13 -8.86 -2.60
CA VAL A 37 9.06 -7.51 -2.02
C VAL A 37 9.30 -6.45 -3.10
N VAL A 38 10.40 -6.54 -3.85
CA VAL A 38 10.76 -5.54 -4.86
C VAL A 38 9.68 -5.41 -5.93
N SER A 39 9.12 -6.55 -6.35
CA SER A 39 8.06 -6.56 -7.36
C SER A 39 6.72 -6.01 -6.83
N GLU A 40 6.46 -5.99 -5.51
CA GLU A 40 5.23 -5.42 -4.95
C GLU A 40 5.34 -3.93 -4.65
N LEU A 41 6.56 -3.37 -4.53
CA LEU A 41 6.78 -1.95 -4.24
C LEU A 41 5.99 -0.99 -5.17
N PRO A 42 5.95 -1.19 -6.51
CA PRO A 42 5.21 -0.30 -7.40
C PRO A 42 3.70 -0.31 -7.10
N THR A 43 3.12 -1.50 -6.90
CA THR A 43 1.69 -1.66 -6.61
C THR A 43 1.35 -1.08 -5.24
N THR A 44 2.20 -1.32 -4.24
CA THR A 44 2.05 -0.74 -2.89
C THR A 44 2.07 0.79 -2.93
N ALA A 45 2.94 1.41 -3.75
CA ALA A 45 2.96 2.86 -3.93
C ALA A 45 1.66 3.38 -4.56
N LEU A 46 1.10 2.67 -5.54
CA LEU A 46 -0.21 3.02 -6.13
C LEU A 46 -1.34 2.92 -5.10
N VAL A 47 -1.37 1.86 -4.29
CA VAL A 47 -2.37 1.68 -3.23
C VAL A 47 -2.27 2.79 -2.18
N PHE A 48 -1.05 3.20 -1.81
CA PHE A 48 -0.83 4.31 -0.90
C PHE A 48 -1.42 5.62 -1.44
N VAL A 49 -1.08 5.98 -2.68
CA VAL A 49 -1.59 7.20 -3.33
C VAL A 49 -3.11 7.15 -3.47
N PHE A 50 -3.65 6.00 -3.88
CA PHE A 50 -5.08 5.80 -4.01
C PHE A 50 -5.81 5.96 -2.68
N ALA A 51 -5.28 5.38 -1.60
CA ALA A 51 -5.85 5.51 -0.26
C ALA A 51 -5.82 6.97 0.24
N LEU A 52 -4.73 7.71 -0.01
CA LEU A 52 -4.65 9.14 0.27
C LEU A 52 -5.73 9.93 -0.48
N VAL A 53 -5.82 9.74 -1.80
CA VAL A 53 -6.79 10.44 -2.65
C VAL A 53 -8.23 10.12 -2.19
N LEU A 54 -8.55 8.85 -1.98
CA LEU A 54 -9.87 8.43 -1.54
C LEU A 54 -10.24 9.04 -0.18
N PHE A 55 -9.31 9.06 0.78
CA PHE A 55 -9.55 9.68 2.08
C PHE A 55 -9.81 11.18 1.94
N THR A 56 -9.06 11.89 1.08
CA THR A 56 -9.29 13.31 0.84
C THR A 56 -10.62 13.60 0.18
N LEU A 57 -11.04 12.77 -0.77
CA LEU A 57 -12.33 12.94 -1.46
C LEU A 57 -13.49 12.70 -0.51
N ARG A 58 -13.40 11.72 0.38
CA ARG A 58 -14.46 11.41 1.38
C ARG A 58 -14.62 12.46 2.48
N ARG A 59 -13.64 13.34 2.66
CA ARG A 59 -13.67 14.44 3.65
C ARG A 59 -14.03 15.81 3.06
N ARG A 60 -14.21 15.90 1.75
CA ARG A 60 -14.83 17.07 1.10
C ARG A 60 -16.35 16.93 1.13
#